data_AF-F8GGP3-F1
#
_entry.id   AF-F8GGP3-F1
#
_cell.length_a   1.000
_cell.length_b   1.000
_cell.length_c   1.000
_cell.angle_alpha   90.00
_cell.angle_beta   90.00
_cell.angle_gamma   90.00
#
_symmetry.space_group_name_H-M   'P 1'
#
loop_
_entity.id
_entity.type
_entity.pdbx_description
1 polymer ?
#
loop_
_entity_poly.entity_id
_entity_poly.type
_entity_poly.pdbx_seq_one_letter_code
_entity_poly.pdbx_strand_id
1 'polypeptide(L)'
;MTFIENYIDVAEAVKIILFVASGLFGMFFAYCRKWAHADMGVGLFMYMFGDERATMRAITTFIALCVGAGGLSYLDTLTMNQIIIAGAGIGLLVPQTVEQNEEEK
;
A
#
# COMPACT_ATOMS: atom_id res chain seq x y z
N MET A 1 -14.77 14.75 -29.42
CA MET A 1 -13.55 14.03 -29.02
C MET A 1 -13.27 14.12 -27.52
N THR A 2 -13.94 15.00 -26.78
CA THR A 2 -13.79 15.17 -25.32
C THR A 2 -14.46 14.11 -24.43
N PHE A 3 -15.54 13.45 -24.91
CA PHE A 3 -16.27 12.47 -24.09
C PHE A 3 -15.55 11.12 -23.94
N ILE A 4 -14.81 10.69 -24.97
CA ILE A 4 -14.08 9.41 -24.96
C ILE A 4 -12.80 9.53 -24.12
N GLU A 5 -12.08 10.64 -24.25
CA GLU A 5 -10.89 10.94 -23.43
C GLU A 5 -11.24 10.99 -21.93
N ASN A 6 -12.30 11.70 -21.55
CA ASN A 6 -12.77 11.72 -20.15
C ASN A 6 -13.15 10.32 -19.62
N TYR A 7 -13.70 9.45 -20.46
CA TYR A 7 -14.10 8.10 -20.02
C TYR A 7 -12.90 7.19 -19.76
N ILE A 8 -11.87 7.32 -20.59
CA ILE A 8 -10.59 6.61 -20.44
C ILE A 8 -9.87 7.08 -19.18
N ASP A 9 -9.82 8.39 -18.96
CA ASP A 9 -9.17 9.02 -17.80
C ASP A 9 -9.83 8.61 -16.47
N VAL A 10 -11.17 8.56 -16.44
CA VAL A 10 -11.92 8.09 -15.27
C VAL A 10 -11.69 6.59 -15.00
N ALA A 11 -11.64 5.76 -16.03
CA ALA A 11 -11.42 4.32 -15.87
C ALA A 11 -10.02 4.01 -15.33
N GLU A 12 -9.01 4.75 -15.78
CA GLU A 12 -7.63 4.65 -15.29
C GLU A 12 -7.52 5.13 -13.84
N ALA A 13 -8.14 6.28 -13.51
CA ALA A 13 -8.19 6.78 -12.14
C ALA A 13 -8.83 5.77 -11.17
N VAL A 14 -9.91 5.09 -11.58
CA VAL A 14 -10.57 4.05 -10.77
C VAL A 14 -9.63 2.88 -10.47
N LYS A 15 -8.84 2.43 -11.46
CA LYS A 15 -7.85 1.36 -11.26
C LYS A 15 -6.79 1.77 -10.25
N ILE A 16 -6.27 2.99 -10.35
CA ILE A 16 -5.26 3.51 -9.43
C ILE A 16 -5.84 3.62 -8.02
N ILE A 17 -7.06 4.15 -7.88
CA ILE A 17 -7.73 4.26 -6.57
C ILE A 17 -7.92 2.88 -5.94
N LEU A 18 -8.39 1.89 -6.71
CA LEU A 18 -8.56 0.52 -6.23
C LEU A 18 -7.24 -0.12 -5.81
N PHE A 19 -6.18 0.10 -6.58
CA PHE A 19 -4.84 -0.37 -6.26
C PHE A 19 -4.33 0.23 -4.94
N VAL A 20 -4.40 1.56 -4.80
CA VAL A 20 -3.93 2.26 -3.60
C VAL A 20 -4.79 1.89 -2.39
N ALA A 21 -6.11 1.87 -2.53
CA ALA A 21 -7.01 1.50 -1.44
C ALA A 21 -6.77 0.06 -0.96
N SER A 22 -6.66 -0.90 -1.88
CA SER A 22 -6.34 -2.29 -1.54
C SER A 22 -4.96 -2.42 -0.90
N GLY A 23 -3.97 -1.64 -1.34
CA GLY A 23 -2.66 -1.57 -0.70
C GLY A 23 -2.67 -1.01 0.72
N LEU A 24 -3.46 0.03 0.99
CA LEU A 24 -3.66 0.52 2.35
C LEU A 24 -4.30 -0.54 3.25
N PHE A 25 -5.29 -1.29 2.73
CA PHE A 25 -5.89 -2.42 3.45
C PHE A 25 -4.88 -3.55 3.71
N GLY A 26 -4.05 -3.90 2.73
CA GLY A 26 -2.99 -4.89 2.89
C GLY A 26 -1.97 -4.47 3.95
N MET A 27 -1.53 -3.21 3.92
CA MET A 27 -0.62 -2.64 4.91
C MET A 27 -1.24 -2.65 6.31
N PHE A 28 -2.49 -2.20 6.44
CA PHE A 28 -3.22 -2.24 7.70
C PHE A 28 -3.31 -3.67 8.26
N PHE A 29 -3.70 -4.63 7.42
CA PHE A 29 -3.79 -6.04 7.81
C PHE A 29 -2.44 -6.59 8.28
N ALA A 30 -1.34 -6.26 7.59
CA ALA A 30 0.00 -6.70 7.99
C ALA A 30 0.42 -6.13 9.35
N TYR A 31 0.16 -4.84 9.62
CA TYR A 31 0.42 -4.24 10.93
C TYR A 31 -0.48 -4.81 12.03
N CYS A 32 -1.77 -5.04 11.76
CA CYS A 32 -2.65 -5.73 12.70
C CYS A 32 -2.16 -7.15 13.02
N ARG A 33 -1.68 -7.88 12.01
CA ARG A 33 -1.12 -9.22 12.19
C ARG A 33 0.16 -9.17 13.04
N LYS A 34 1.07 -8.22 12.77
CA LYS A 34 2.27 -8.02 13.60
C LYS A 34 1.92 -7.67 15.04
N TRP A 35 0.96 -6.77 15.24
CA TRP A 35 0.46 -6.42 16.57
C TRP A 35 -0.14 -7.62 17.30
N ALA A 36 -0.95 -8.43 16.63
CA ALA A 36 -1.57 -9.62 17.24
C ALA A 36 -0.56 -10.71 17.64
N HIS A 37 0.61 -10.75 16.98
CA HIS A 37 1.69 -11.69 17.31
C HIS A 37 2.70 -11.12 18.32
N ALA A 38 2.80 -9.81 18.43
CA ALA A 38 3.64 -9.17 19.41
C ALA A 38 2.92 -9.16 20.75
N ASP A 39 3.54 -9.70 21.79
CA ASP A 39 3.00 -9.73 23.16
C ASP A 39 3.10 -8.32 23.79
N MET A 40 2.45 -7.35 23.14
CA MET A 40 2.51 -5.93 23.46
C MET A 40 1.32 -5.57 24.34
N GLY A 41 1.57 -5.11 25.56
CA GLY A 41 0.55 -4.54 26.45
C GLY A 41 -0.01 -3.19 25.97
N VAL A 42 0.10 -2.87 24.68
CA VAL A 42 -0.19 -1.55 24.10
C VAL A 42 -1.27 -1.70 23.03
N GLY A 43 -2.24 -0.78 23.00
CA GLY A 43 -3.34 -0.81 22.02
C GLY A 43 -2.90 -0.60 20.57
N LEU A 44 -3.64 -1.17 19.61
CA LEU A 44 -3.33 -1.16 18.18
C LEU A 44 -3.01 0.24 17.62
N PHE A 45 -3.79 1.25 18.00
CA PHE A 45 -3.57 2.62 17.54
C PHE A 45 -2.22 3.19 18.00
N MET A 46 -1.85 2.94 19.25
CA MET A 46 -0.57 3.40 19.79
C MET A 46 0.59 2.60 19.18
N TYR A 47 0.38 1.33 18.84
CA TYR A 47 1.36 0.55 18.09
C TYR A 47 1.58 1.09 16.66
N MET A 48 0.49 1.46 15.96
CA MET A 48 0.58 1.91 14.57
C MET A 48 1.00 3.38 14.40
N PHE A 49 0.62 4.25 15.34
CA PHE A 49 0.77 5.70 15.21
C PHE A 49 1.53 6.35 16.39
N GLY A 50 1.92 5.59 17.41
CA GLY A 50 2.64 6.11 18.57
C GLY A 50 4.07 6.53 18.27
N ASP A 51 4.68 5.99 17.21
CA ASP A 51 5.96 6.46 16.68
C ASP A 51 5.74 7.11 15.31
N GLU A 52 5.78 8.45 15.29
CA GLU A 52 5.61 9.26 14.08
C GLU A 52 6.66 8.94 13.02
N ARG A 53 7.90 8.60 13.41
CA ARG A 53 8.98 8.29 12.47
C ARG A 53 8.76 6.93 11.81
N ALA A 54 8.38 5.92 12.59
CA ALA A 54 8.05 4.60 12.06
C ALA A 54 6.84 4.66 11.13
N THR A 55 5.81 5.42 11.52
CA THR A 55 4.62 5.68 10.71
C THR A 55 4.98 6.32 9.37
N MET A 56 5.78 7.39 9.39
CA MET A 56 6.20 8.08 8.17
C MET A 56 7.06 7.20 7.27
N ARG A 57 7.93 6.34 7.84
CA ARG A 57 8.67 5.34 7.05
C ARG A 57 7.71 4.41 6.31
N ALA A 58 6.73 3.83 7.00
CA ALA A 58 5.74 2.95 6.37
C ALA A 58 4.97 3.64 5.23
N ILE A 59 4.50 4.88 5.45
CA ILE A 59 3.76 5.64 4.44
C ILE A 59 4.66 5.95 3.24
N THR A 60 5.88 6.44 3.47
CA THR A 60 6.81 6.78 2.38
C THR A 60 7.23 5.54 1.58
N THR A 61 7.45 4.39 2.24
CA THR A 61 7.69 3.11 1.58
C THR A 61 6.49 2.68 0.74
N PHE A 62 5.27 2.79 1.27
CA PHE A 62 4.06 2.47 0.53
C PHE A 62 3.90 3.34 -0.72
N ILE A 63 4.15 4.66 -0.61
CA ILE A 63 4.12 5.58 -1.74
C ILE A 63 5.20 5.20 -2.77
N ALA A 64 6.42 4.90 -2.33
CA ALA A 64 7.50 4.50 -3.23
C ALA A 64 7.14 3.22 -4.02
N LEU A 65 6.54 2.22 -3.36
CA LEU A 65 6.06 1.01 -4.03
C LEU A 65 4.91 1.30 -5.00
N CYS A 66 3.97 2.19 -4.62
CA CYS A 66 2.88 2.59 -5.50
C CYS A 66 3.36 3.34 -6.74
N VAL A 67 4.30 4.27 -6.58
CA VAL A 67 4.91 5.02 -7.69
C VAL A 67 5.72 4.08 -8.58
N GLY A 68 6.47 3.13 -8.01
CA GLY A 68 7.18 2.11 -8.76
C GLY A 68 6.23 1.23 -9.60
N ALA A 69 5.10 0.82 -9.03
CA ALA A 69 4.09 0.05 -9.75
C ALA A 69 3.37 0.89 -10.83
N GLY A 70 3.01 2.14 -10.51
CA GLY A 70 2.32 3.05 -11.43
C GLY A 70 3.19 3.51 -12.60
N GLY A 71 4.48 3.75 -12.37
CA GLY A 71 5.43 4.22 -13.39
C GLY A 71 5.77 3.18 -14.47
N LEU A 72 5.39 1.91 -14.28
CA LEU A 72 5.66 0.82 -15.22
C LEU A 72 4.44 0.46 -16.11
N SER A 73 3.38 1.28 -16.12
CA SER A 73 2.10 0.94 -16.76
C SER A 73 1.57 -0.45 -16.34
N TYR A 74 1.97 -0.91 -15.15
CA TYR A 74 1.70 -2.26 -14.67
C TYR A 74 0.19 -2.50 -14.53
N LEU A 75 -0.54 -1.47 -14.10
CA LEU A 75 -1.99 -1.50 -13.87
C LEU A 75 -2.82 -1.61 -15.16
N ASP A 76 -2.25 -1.25 -16.31
CA ASP A 76 -2.98 -1.26 -17.59
C ASP A 76 -3.19 -2.67 -18.13
N THR A 77 -2.26 -3.57 -17.82
CA THR A 77 -2.27 -4.96 -18.27
C THR A 77 -3.10 -5.89 -17.37
N LEU A 78 -3.58 -5.38 -16.22
CA LEU A 78 -4.24 -6.17 -15.20
C LEU A 78 -5.77 -6.01 -15.22
N THR A 79 -6.46 -7.12 -14.93
CA THR A 79 -7.89 -7.10 -14.61
C THR A 79 -8.14 -6.49 -13.24
N MET A 80 -9.36 -5.99 -13.00
CA MET A 80 -9.72 -5.31 -11.75
C MET A 80 -9.45 -6.16 -10.49
N ASN A 81 -9.72 -7.48 -10.54
CA ASN A 81 -9.41 -8.40 -9.44
C ASN A 81 -7.89 -8.54 -9.21
N GLN A 82 -7.10 -8.60 -10.28
CA GLN A 82 -5.65 -8.67 -10.18
C GLN A 82 -5.07 -7.37 -9.62
N ILE A 83 -5.65 -6.21 -9.95
CA ILE A 83 -5.26 -4.92 -9.39
C ILE A 83 -5.47 -4.90 -7.87
N ILE A 84 -6.61 -5.40 -7.39
CA ILE A 84 -6.89 -5.50 -5.96
C ILE A 84 -5.89 -6.43 -5.26
N ILE A 85 -5.62 -7.60 -5.84
CA ILE A 85 -4.66 -8.57 -5.28
C ILE A 85 -3.25 -7.98 -5.29
N ALA A 86 -2.84 -7.30 -6.37
CA ALA A 86 -1.53 -6.68 -6.49
C ALA A 86 -1.35 -5.53 -5.50
N GLY A 87 -2.37 -4.67 -5.35
CA GLY A 87 -2.37 -3.60 -4.37
C GLY A 87 -2.24 -4.16 -2.95
N ALA A 88 -3.13 -5.08 -2.55
CA ALA A 88 -3.06 -5.74 -1.26
C ALA A 88 -1.71 -6.43 -1.00
N GLY A 89 -1.18 -7.13 -2.01
CA GLY A 89 0.14 -7.77 -1.95
C GLY A 89 1.26 -6.78 -1.68
N ILE A 90 1.30 -5.66 -2.39
CA ILE A 90 2.27 -4.58 -2.15
C ILE A 90 2.12 -4.01 -0.74
N GLY A 91 0.88 -3.79 -0.29
CA GLY A 91 0.59 -3.36 1.08
C GLY A 91 1.17 -4.30 2.14
N LEU A 92 1.04 -5.62 1.94
CA LEU A 92 1.58 -6.64 2.86
C LEU A 92 3.11 -6.62 2.94
N LEU A 93 3.80 -6.17 1.89
CA LEU A 93 5.27 -6.10 1.85
C LEU A 93 5.83 -4.88 2.58
N VAL A 94 5.05 -3.79 2.73
CA VAL A 94 5.50 -2.54 3.35
C VAL A 94 6.20 -2.78 4.71
N PRO A 95 5.60 -3.51 5.67
CA PRO A 95 6.23 -3.69 6.97
C PRO A 95 7.53 -4.49 6.92
N GLN A 96 7.71 -5.34 5.89
CA GLN A 96 8.95 -6.12 5.70
C GLN A 96 10.05 -5.23 5.11
N THR A 97 9.70 -4.39 4.14
CA THR A 97 10.64 -3.43 3.52
C THR A 97 11.10 -2.37 4.50
N VAL A 98 10.23 -1.94 5.43
CA VAL A 98 10.62 -1.00 6.49
C VAL A 98 11.64 -1.63 7.44
N GLU A 99 11.43 -2.88 7.86
CA GLU A 99 12.36 -3.60 8.75
C GLU A 99 13.71 -3.87 8.08
N GLN A 100 13.71 -4.31 6.81
CA GLN A 100 14.95 -4.55 6.08
C GLN A 100 15.82 -3.28 5.97
N ASN A 101 15.20 -2.12 5.74
CA ASN A 101 15.92 -0.84 5.69
C ASN A 101 16.49 -0.38 7.05
N GLU A 102 16.03 -0.95 8.16
CA GLU A 102 16.60 -0.71 9.50
C GLU A 102 17.79 -1.63 9.79
N GLU A 103 17.76 -2.87 9.33
CA GLU A 103 18.85 -3.84 9.51
C GLU A 103 20.11 -3.51 8.67
N GLU A 104 19.94 -2.80 7.54
CA GLU A 104 21.04 -2.39 6.66
C GLU A 104 21.78 -1.10 7.12
N LYS A 105 21.42 -0.52 8.27
CA LYS A 105 22.07 0.66 8.87
C LYS A 105 22.93 0.34 10.08
#